data_AF-A0A8S2ZIE9-F1
#
_entry.id   AF-A0A8S2ZIE9-F1
#
_cell.length_a   1.000
_cell.length_b   1.000
_cell.length_c   1.000
_cell.angle_alpha   90.00
_cell.angle_beta   90.00
_cell.angle_gamma   90.00
#
_symmetry.space_group_name_H-M   'P 1'
#
loop_
_entity.id
_entity.type
_entity.pdbx_description
1 polymer ?
#
loop_
_entity_poly.entity_id
_entity_poly.type
_entity_poly.pdbx_seq_one_letter_code
_entity_poly.pdbx_strand_id
1 'polypeptide(L)'
;MTAFTFAHAVYDCITAIYGFRQDWAREQPLCAFTGYVLVISAAGTHHAHLVEALSRLFFTVFFKRKFLQTYRVHWCLIIGNWLFTILAPILPFFYEYGYSYEEESRLCYPTTKQFTTSMYLIV
;
A
#
# COMPACT_ATOMS: atom_id res chain seq x y z
N MET A 1 0.73 10.25 -7.37
CA MET A 1 1.84 10.39 -6.40
C MET A 1 1.41 11.22 -5.19
N THR A 2 0.85 12.43 -5.40
CA THR A 2 0.38 13.35 -4.33
C THR A 2 -0.56 12.73 -3.30
N ALA A 3 -1.49 11.86 -3.71
CA ALA A 3 -2.45 11.23 -2.79
C ALA A 3 -1.81 10.21 -1.83
N PHE A 4 -0.84 9.41 -2.29
CA PHE A 4 -0.17 8.42 -1.43
C PHE A 4 0.81 9.08 -0.48
N THR A 5 1.52 10.13 -0.93
CA THR A 5 2.35 10.96 -0.05
C THR A 5 1.51 11.70 0.99
N PHE A 6 0.31 12.15 0.62
CA PHE A 6 -0.64 12.73 1.57
C PHE A 6 -1.13 11.70 2.58
N ALA A 7 -1.45 10.48 2.15
CA ALA A 7 -1.82 9.37 3.03
C ALA A 7 -0.70 9.01 4.02
N HIS A 8 0.56 9.00 3.55
CA HIS A 8 1.73 8.80 4.41
C HIS A 8 1.87 9.92 5.44
N ALA A 9 1.71 11.18 5.03
CA ALA A 9 1.78 12.32 5.95
C ALA A 9 0.65 12.30 7.01
N VAL A 10 -0.55 11.85 6.63
CA VAL A 10 -1.66 11.61 7.56
C VAL A 10 -1.34 10.48 8.53
N TYR A 11 -0.76 9.37 8.03
CA TYR A 11 -0.26 8.29 8.89
C TYR A 11 0.77 8.81 9.89
N ASP A 12 1.77 9.58 9.45
CA ASP A 12 2.81 10.15 10.32
C ASP A 12 2.23 11.09 11.38
N CYS A 13 1.18 11.86 11.04
CA CYS A 13 0.49 12.69 12.02
C CYS A 13 -0.27 11.85 13.06
N ILE A 14 -0.98 10.80 12.63
CA ILE A 14 -1.70 9.91 13.54
C ILE A 14 -0.70 9.18 14.43
N THR A 15 0.41 8.68 13.87
CA THR A 15 1.42 7.97 14.65
C THR A 15 2.15 8.89 15.61
N ALA A 16 2.41 10.15 15.25
CA ALA A 16 2.98 11.14 16.16
C ALA A 16 2.02 11.53 17.30
N ILE A 17 0.70 11.46 17.13
CA ILE A 17 -0.24 11.81 18.20
C ILE A 17 -0.46 10.63 19.15
N TYR A 18 -0.68 9.43 18.59
CA TYR A 18 -1.01 8.23 19.37
C TYR A 18 0.23 7.43 19.81
N GLY A 19 1.35 7.50 19.06
CA GLY A 19 2.69 6.97 19.38
C GLY A 19 3.20 7.38 20.74
N PHE A 20 3.12 8.68 21.03
CA PHE A 20 3.61 9.24 22.28
C PHE A 20 2.80 8.82 23.51
N ARG A 21 1.55 8.39 23.34
CA ARG A 21 0.68 7.97 24.44
C ARG A 21 0.72 6.47 24.75
N GLN A 22 1.43 5.67 23.95
CA GLN A 22 1.42 4.19 24.04
C GLN A 22 0.01 3.56 23.93
N ASP A 23 -0.96 4.30 23.39
CA ASP A 23 -2.36 3.86 23.26
C ASP A 23 -2.57 2.79 22.16
N TRP A 24 -1.49 2.25 21.57
CA TRP A 24 -1.48 1.20 20.56
C TRP A 24 -1.79 -0.15 21.19
N ALA A 25 -2.99 -0.28 21.76
CA ALA A 25 -3.42 -1.56 22.30
C ALA A 25 -3.54 -2.59 21.17
N ARG A 26 -3.16 -3.83 21.49
CA ARG A 26 -2.98 -5.00 20.61
C ARG A 26 -4.19 -5.38 19.74
N GLU A 27 -5.37 -4.83 20.05
CA GLU A 27 -6.69 -5.26 19.54
C GLU A 27 -7.54 -4.08 19.01
N GLN A 28 -7.02 -2.86 18.96
CA GLN A 28 -7.86 -1.71 18.59
C GLN A 28 -8.04 -1.62 17.06
N PRO A 29 -9.26 -1.34 16.56
CA PRO A 29 -9.52 -1.17 15.13
C PRO A 29 -8.70 -0.04 14.50
N LEU A 30 -8.28 0.94 15.32
CA LEU A 30 -7.39 2.01 14.91
C LEU A 30 -6.00 1.48 14.51
N CYS A 31 -5.47 0.46 15.21
CA CYS A 31 -4.20 -0.17 14.87
C CYS A 31 -4.27 -0.81 13.47
N ALA A 32 -5.31 -1.61 13.21
CA ALA A 32 -5.50 -2.22 11.90
C ALA A 32 -5.65 -1.17 10.78
N PHE A 33 -6.41 -0.09 11.03
CA PHE A 33 -6.56 1.00 10.07
C PHE A 33 -5.23 1.73 9.78
N THR A 34 -4.44 2.04 10.80
CA THR A 34 -3.13 2.70 10.60
C THR A 34 -2.15 1.81 9.84
N GLY A 35 -2.10 0.51 10.14
CA GLY A 35 -1.28 -0.44 9.40
C GLY A 35 -1.71 -0.57 7.93
N TYR A 36 -3.01 -0.53 7.66
CA TYR A 36 -3.54 -0.49 6.29
C TYR A 36 -3.11 0.77 5.52
N VAL A 37 -3.25 1.95 6.14
CA VAL A 37 -2.84 3.23 5.53
C VAL A 37 -1.34 3.24 5.25
N LEU A 38 -0.52 2.73 6.17
CA LEU A 38 0.93 2.58 5.97
C LEU A 38 1.22 1.72 4.73
N VAL A 39 0.63 0.52 4.65
CA VAL A 39 0.85 -0.41 3.53
C VAL A 39 0.42 0.20 2.19
N ILE A 40 -0.76 0.84 2.12
CA ILE A 40 -1.22 1.48 0.88
C ILE A 40 -0.30 2.63 0.48
N SER A 41 0.15 3.44 1.44
CA SER A 41 1.00 4.58 1.13
C SER A 41 2.36 4.13 0.56
N ALA A 42 2.95 3.09 1.13
CA ALA A 42 4.20 2.49 0.66
C ALA A 42 4.03 1.76 -0.68
N ALA A 43 3.00 0.93 -0.82
CA ALA A 43 2.71 0.23 -2.07
C ALA A 43 2.37 1.22 -3.19
N GLY A 44 1.62 2.27 -2.89
CA GLY A 44 1.19 3.27 -3.86
C GLY A 44 2.32 4.12 -4.42
N THR A 45 3.32 4.47 -3.61
CA THR A 45 4.53 5.15 -4.11
C THR A 45 5.36 4.21 -4.99
N HIS A 46 5.59 2.97 -4.53
CA HIS A 46 6.36 1.98 -5.30
C HIS A 46 5.69 1.65 -6.64
N HIS A 47 4.40 1.34 -6.64
CA HIS A 47 3.70 1.03 -7.87
C HIS A 47 3.54 2.23 -8.81
N ALA A 48 3.43 3.46 -8.28
CA ALA A 48 3.44 4.65 -9.14
C ALA A 48 4.75 4.77 -9.93
N HIS A 49 5.90 4.49 -9.30
CA HIS A 49 7.19 4.45 -9.99
C HIS A 49 7.25 3.31 -11.03
N LEU A 50 6.68 2.14 -10.73
CA LEU A 50 6.58 1.05 -11.71
C LEU A 50 5.73 1.42 -12.92
N VAL A 51 4.57 2.06 -12.71
CA VAL A 51 3.71 2.53 -13.81
C VAL A 51 4.43 3.59 -14.65
N GLU A 52 5.19 4.48 -14.01
CA GLU A 52 6.02 5.45 -14.72
C GLU A 52 7.12 4.77 -15.55
N ALA A 53 7.81 3.78 -14.99
CA ALA A 53 8.83 3.01 -15.70
C ALA A 53 8.23 2.21 -16.88
N LEU A 54 7.07 1.58 -16.69
CA LEU A 54 6.33 0.88 -17.75
C LEU A 54 5.90 1.83 -18.86
N SER A 55 5.38 3.01 -18.50
CA SER A 55 5.06 4.07 -19.45
C SER A 55 6.28 4.44 -20.29
N ARG A 56 7.43 4.69 -19.65
CA ARG A 56 8.70 5.00 -20.35
C ARG A 56 9.14 3.84 -21.25
N LEU A 57 9.02 2.59 -20.82
CA LEU A 57 9.33 1.40 -21.62
C LEU A 57 8.46 1.31 -22.88
N PHE A 58 7.16 1.58 -22.76
CA PHE A 58 6.27 1.62 -23.92
C PHE A 58 6.65 2.73 -24.90
N PHE A 59 7.08 3.90 -24.40
CA PHE A 59 7.55 5.00 -25.23
C PHE A 59 8.88 4.72 -25.94
N THR A 60 9.88 4.20 -25.23
CA THR A 60 11.24 4.06 -25.75
C THR A 60 11.44 2.77 -26.54
N VAL A 61 10.96 1.62 -26.03
CA VAL A 61 11.23 0.30 -26.62
C VAL A 61 10.13 -0.11 -27.59
N PHE A 62 8.87 0.08 -27.21
CA PHE A 62 7.72 -0.33 -28.03
C PHE A 62 7.17 0.77 -28.94
N PHE A 63 8.02 1.71 -29.38
CA PHE A 63 7.61 2.87 -30.20
C PHE A 63 6.84 2.49 -31.48
N LYS A 64 7.09 1.31 -32.05
CA LYS A 64 6.38 0.80 -33.24
C LYS A 64 4.94 0.36 -32.95
N ARG A 65 4.58 0.11 -31.68
CA ARG A 65 3.23 -0.33 -31.27
C ARG A 65 2.39 0.87 -30.81
N LYS A 66 1.98 1.72 -31.76
CA LYS A 66 1.17 2.94 -31.51
C LYS A 66 -0.13 2.70 -30.72
N PHE A 67 -0.75 1.53 -30.87
CA PHE A 67 -2.00 1.21 -30.16
C PHE A 67 -1.84 1.08 -28.63
N LEU A 68 -0.64 0.72 -28.15
CA LEU A 68 -0.35 0.59 -26.71
C LEU A 68 -0.01 1.94 -26.05
N GLN A 69 0.30 2.98 -26.84
CA GLN A 69 0.65 4.32 -26.36
C GLN A 69 -0.54 5.30 -26.39
N THR A 70 -1.78 4.79 -26.41
CA THR A 70 -2.95 5.66 -26.40
C THR A 70 -3.20 6.20 -25.00
N TYR A 71 -3.68 7.43 -24.90
CA TYR A 71 -4.02 8.06 -23.61
C TYR A 71 -4.99 7.18 -22.77
N ARG A 72 -5.87 6.43 -23.45
CA ARG A 72 -6.82 5.49 -22.82
C ARG A 72 -6.10 4.36 -22.09
N VAL A 73 -5.08 3.77 -22.70
CA VAL A 73 -4.30 2.68 -22.07
C VAL A 73 -3.55 3.20 -20.85
N HIS A 74 -2.99 4.41 -20.91
CA HIS A 74 -2.36 5.04 -19.74
C HIS A 74 -3.33 5.28 -18.60
N TRP A 75 -4.54 5.77 -18.88
CA TRP A 75 -5.57 5.90 -17.85
C TRP A 75 -5.99 4.54 -17.28
N CYS A 76 -6.14 3.51 -18.10
CA CYS A 76 -6.43 2.16 -17.62
C CYS A 76 -5.31 1.62 -16.70
N LEU A 77 -4.05 1.85 -17.06
CA LEU A 77 -2.90 1.47 -16.22
C LEU A 77 -2.90 2.22 -14.88
N ILE A 78 -3.17 3.53 -14.90
CA ILE A 78 -3.25 4.33 -13.68
C ILE A 78 -4.42 3.84 -12.81
N ILE A 79 -5.62 3.72 -13.35
CA ILE A 79 -6.80 3.29 -12.58
C ILE A 79 -6.60 1.88 -12.04
N GLY A 80 -6.12 0.95 -12.87
CA GLY A 80 -5.81 -0.42 -12.45
C GLY A 80 -4.78 -0.45 -11.33
N ASN A 81 -3.74 0.39 -11.42
CA ASN A 81 -2.75 0.51 -10.35
C ASN A 81 -3.35 0.99 -9.03
N TRP A 82 -4.21 2.00 -9.07
CA TRP A 82 -4.87 2.51 -7.86
C TRP A 82 -5.79 1.46 -7.24
N LEU A 83 -6.60 0.79 -8.06
CA LEU A 83 -7.48 -0.28 -7.61
C LEU A 83 -6.68 -1.42 -6.98
N PHE A 84 -5.62 -1.89 -7.63
CA PHE A 84 -4.76 -2.94 -7.10
C PHE A 84 -4.11 -2.52 -5.77
N THR A 85 -3.57 -1.30 -5.70
CA THR A 85 -2.91 -0.78 -4.49
C THR A 85 -3.87 -0.60 -3.32
N ILE A 86 -5.14 -0.24 -3.56
CA ILE A 86 -6.13 -0.04 -2.49
C ILE A 86 -6.75 -1.38 -2.07
N LEU A 87 -7.06 -2.25 -3.03
CA LEU A 87 -7.81 -3.49 -2.79
C LEU A 87 -6.93 -4.63 -2.30
N ALA A 88 -5.70 -4.76 -2.79
CA ALA A 88 -4.83 -5.86 -2.37
C ALA A 88 -4.61 -5.85 -0.85
N PRO A 89 -4.29 -4.72 -0.19
CA PRO A 89 -4.09 -4.67 1.27
C PRO A 89 -5.38 -4.79 2.09
N ILE A 90 -6.55 -4.96 1.47
CA ILE A 90 -7.78 -5.25 2.22
C ILE A 90 -7.80 -6.71 2.66
N LEU A 91 -7.14 -7.61 1.92
CA LEU A 91 -7.15 -9.05 2.19
C LEU A 91 -6.76 -9.42 3.64
N PRO A 92 -5.73 -8.80 4.26
CA PRO A 92 -5.40 -9.09 5.65
C PRO A 92 -6.47 -8.72 6.68
N PHE A 93 -7.47 -7.88 6.36
CA PHE A 93 -8.61 -7.65 7.28
C PHE A 93 -9.50 -8.88 7.45
N PHE A 94 -9.48 -9.82 6.51
CA PHE A 94 -10.29 -11.03 6.58
C PHE A 94 -9.59 -12.18 7.32
N TYR A 95 -8.31 -12.01 7.67
CA TYR A 95 -7.58 -12.97 8.50
C TYR A 95 -7.66 -12.57 9.97
N GLU A 96 -7.83 -13.56 10.84
CA GLU A 96 -7.80 -13.35 12.30
C GLU A 96 -6.42 -12.78 12.68
N TYR A 97 -6.35 -11.61 13.32
CA TYR A 97 -5.09 -10.90 13.61
C TYR A 97 -4.24 -10.53 12.38
N GLY A 98 -4.85 -10.38 11.19
CA GLY A 98 -4.09 -10.12 9.97
C GLY A 98 -3.28 -8.81 10.00
N TYR A 99 -3.79 -7.78 10.66
CA TYR A 99 -3.02 -6.61 11.11
C TYR A 99 -2.85 -6.65 12.62
N SER A 100 -1.61 -6.64 13.09
CA SER A 100 -1.30 -6.68 14.51
C SER A 100 -0.28 -5.63 14.90
N TYR A 101 -0.34 -5.18 16.15
CA TYR A 101 0.73 -4.38 16.72
C TYR A 101 1.99 -5.22 16.94
N GLU A 102 3.11 -4.77 16.38
CA GLU A 102 4.42 -5.39 16.56
C GLU A 102 5.20 -4.62 17.64
N GLU A 103 5.50 -5.29 18.75
CA GLU A 103 6.08 -4.66 19.95
C GLU A 103 7.49 -4.12 19.70
N GLU A 104 8.27 -4.80 18.87
CA GLU A 104 9.66 -4.43 18.57
C GLU A 104 9.76 -3.12 17.79
N SER A 105 8.89 -2.95 16.79
CA SER A 105 8.90 -1.79 15.91
C SER A 105 7.97 -0.68 16.40
N ARG A 106 7.04 -1.00 17.32
CA ARG A 106 5.96 -0.11 17.80
C ARG A 106 5.05 0.38 16.67
N LEU A 107 4.81 -0.49 15.69
CA LEU A 107 4.00 -0.21 14.51
C LEU A 107 2.88 -1.23 14.43
N CYS A 108 1.76 -0.84 13.80
CA CYS A 108 0.77 -1.80 13.34
C CYS A 108 1.10 -2.18 11.90
N TYR A 109 1.27 -3.47 11.65
CA TYR A 109 1.64 -4.00 10.34
C TYR A 109 1.01 -5.38 10.12
N PRO A 110 0.89 -5.87 8.87
CA PRO A 110 0.48 -7.24 8.66
C PRO A 110 1.40 -8.23 9.39
N THR A 111 0.82 -9.13 10.18
CA THR A 111 1.60 -10.05 11.01
C THR A 111 2.31 -11.09 10.14
N THR A 112 3.57 -11.39 10.45
CA THR A 112 4.30 -12.54 9.84
C THR A 112 4.22 -13.80 10.71
N LYS A 113 3.58 -13.71 11.87
CA LYS A 113 3.48 -14.82 12.84
C LYS A 113 2.47 -15.88 12.41
N GLN A 114 1.59 -15.56 11.46
CA GLN A 114 0.68 -16.50 10.85
C GLN A 114 1.13 -16.89 9.44
N PHE A 115 0.97 -18.17 9.12
CA PHE A 115 1.39 -18.70 7.83
C PHE A 115 0.63 -18.07 6.65
N THR A 116 -0.68 -17.86 6.79
CA THR A 116 -1.53 -17.30 5.73
C THR A 116 -1.17 -15.86 5.40
N THR A 117 -0.94 -15.02 6.41
CA THR A 117 -0.54 -13.62 6.22
C THR A 117 0.90 -13.51 5.71
N SER A 118 1.79 -14.39 6.18
CA SER A 118 3.16 -14.49 5.65
C SER A 118 3.19 -14.90 4.17
N MET A 119 2.38 -15.88 3.78
CA MET A 119 2.25 -16.26 2.37
C MET A 119 1.70 -15.11 1.53
N TYR A 120 0.75 -14.35 2.05
CA TYR A 120 0.23 -13.15 1.39
C TYR A 120 1.31 -12.06 1.21
N LEU A 121 2.17 -11.83 2.21
CA LEU A 121 3.23 -10.82 2.14
C LEU A 121 4.36 -11.16 1.16
N ILE A 122 4.51 -12.43 0.78
CA ILE A 122 5.50 -12.88 -0.20
C ILE A 122 5.01 -12.65 -1.65
N VAL A 123 3.69 -12.58 -1.85
CA VAL A 123 3.02 -12.46 -3.16
C VAL A 123 2.83 -10.99 -3.52
#